data_AF-A0A7T0JQS2-F1
#
_entry.id   AF-A0A7T0JQS2-F1
#
_cell.length_a   1.000
_cell.length_b   1.000
_cell.length_c   1.000
_cell.angle_alpha   90.00
_cell.angle_beta   90.00
_cell.angle_gamma   90.00
#
_symmetry.space_group_name_H-M   'P 1'
#
loop_
_entity.id
_entity.type
_entity.pdbx_description
1 polymer ?
#
loop_
_entity_poly.entity_id
_entity_poly.type
_entity_poly.pdbx_seq_one_letter_code
_entity_poly.pdbx_strand_id
1 'polypeptide(L)'
;MACDLEELDLISAVWILTSNDENHLITHEGIRERLGLDASFDVRGLVLKRRELFRLGAPPGELEEWQASMRKGSRLPAWIKQIDDDSNRLSVIDGLSQKDVFRSQFRANRGSPKSEVAVLSWGLDHIDRIRKSKIASQEVSAKSWQMWLVFFVGVANIVATIAVAVVKGNESRPPMPAATAAQSGKGEFFSRPPHTT
;
A
#
# COMPACT_ATOMS: atom_id res chain seq x y z
N MET A 1 -1.61 -5.34 -4.74
CA MET A 1 -1.76 -5.93 -3.39
C MET A 1 -0.67 -6.96 -3.05
N ALA A 2 -0.03 -7.62 -4.02
CA ALA A 2 1.09 -8.56 -3.77
C ALA A 2 2.37 -7.90 -3.20
N CYS A 3 2.65 -6.64 -3.61
CA CYS A 3 3.83 -5.87 -3.19
C CYS A 3 4.02 -5.77 -1.65
N ASP A 4 2.93 -5.75 -0.88
CA ASP A 4 2.97 -5.52 0.56
C ASP A 4 3.42 -6.72 1.38
N LEU A 5 3.18 -7.94 0.87
CA LEU A 5 3.62 -9.17 1.51
C LEU A 5 5.08 -9.46 1.16
N GLU A 6 5.46 -9.19 -0.10
CA GLU A 6 6.86 -9.21 -0.54
C GLU A 6 7.72 -8.19 0.25
N GLU A 7 7.17 -7.01 0.58
CA GLU A 7 7.85 -6.02 1.45
C GLU A 7 8.15 -6.60 2.85
N LEU A 8 7.24 -7.39 3.43
CA LEU A 8 7.42 -8.00 4.75
C LEU A 8 8.37 -9.21 4.73
N ASP A 9 8.44 -9.93 3.62
CA ASP A 9 9.45 -10.99 3.47
C ASP A 9 10.85 -10.36 3.33
N LEU A 10 10.93 -9.26 2.59
CA LEU A 10 12.16 -8.51 2.44
C LEU A 10 12.63 -7.90 3.76
N ILE A 11 11.74 -7.27 4.54
CA ILE A 11 12.12 -6.73 5.85
C ILE A 11 12.57 -7.83 6.82
N SER A 12 12.00 -9.04 6.72
CA SER A 12 12.44 -10.20 7.50
C SER A 12 13.87 -10.59 7.15
N ALA A 13 14.21 -10.62 5.85
CA ALA A 13 15.57 -10.89 5.40
C ALA A 13 16.56 -9.81 5.89
N VAL A 14 16.20 -8.53 5.77
CA VAL A 14 17.02 -7.41 6.28
C VAL A 14 17.22 -7.52 7.80
N TRP A 15 16.16 -7.87 8.53
CA TRP A 15 16.21 -8.08 9.98
C TRP A 15 17.19 -9.18 10.37
N ILE A 16 17.12 -10.34 9.70
CA ILE A 16 18.04 -11.47 9.92
C ILE A 16 19.49 -11.05 9.65
N LEU A 17 19.74 -10.41 8.51
CA LEU A 17 21.09 -9.98 8.11
C LEU A 17 21.68 -9.00 9.13
N THR A 18 20.95 -7.95 9.49
CA THR A 18 21.41 -6.91 10.44
C THR A 18 21.61 -7.43 11.86
N SER A 19 20.89 -8.47 12.24
CA SER A 19 21.01 -9.12 13.54
C SER A 19 22.19 -10.09 13.60
N ASN A 20 22.51 -10.78 12.51
CA ASN A 20 23.49 -11.88 12.50
C ASN A 20 24.85 -11.52 11.85
N ASP A 21 24.98 -10.36 11.22
CA ASP A 21 26.25 -9.92 10.64
C ASP A 21 27.34 -9.72 11.70
N GLU A 22 28.56 -10.09 11.38
CA GLU A 22 29.74 -9.86 12.22
C GLU A 22 29.91 -8.38 12.54
N ASN A 23 29.67 -7.49 11.57
CA ASN A 23 29.60 -6.07 11.80
C ASN A 23 28.17 -5.66 12.16
N HIS A 24 28.02 -4.81 13.18
CA HIS A 24 26.70 -4.26 13.55
C HIS A 24 26.27 -3.11 12.65
N LEU A 25 27.19 -2.46 11.96
CA LEU A 25 26.88 -1.51 10.90
C LEU A 25 26.72 -2.25 9.57
N ILE A 26 25.62 -1.98 8.89
CA ILE A 26 25.36 -2.46 7.54
C ILE A 26 25.03 -1.26 6.65
N THR A 27 25.50 -1.30 5.40
CA THR A 27 25.14 -0.30 4.39
C THR A 27 23.86 -0.70 3.67
N HIS A 28 23.07 0.27 3.22
CA HIS A 28 21.91 0.02 2.36
C HIS A 28 22.32 -0.73 1.08
N GLU A 29 23.47 -0.35 0.51
CA GLU A 29 24.08 -1.01 -0.64
C GLU A 29 24.40 -2.48 -0.37
N GLY A 30 24.96 -2.79 0.81
CA GLY A 30 25.31 -4.16 1.17
C GLY A 30 24.09 -5.06 1.34
N ILE A 31 22.94 -4.50 1.76
CA ILE A 31 21.67 -5.25 1.73
C ILE A 31 21.20 -5.48 0.31
N ARG A 32 21.23 -4.45 -0.54
CA ARG A 32 20.80 -4.54 -1.94
C ARG A 32 21.54 -5.66 -2.68
N GLU A 33 22.87 -5.67 -2.57
CA GLU A 33 23.74 -6.66 -3.19
C GLU A 33 23.48 -8.07 -2.66
N ARG A 34 23.47 -8.27 -1.34
CA ARG A 34 23.27 -9.60 -0.72
C ARG A 34 21.90 -10.22 -0.99
N LEU A 35 20.88 -9.39 -1.15
CA LEU A 35 19.52 -9.84 -1.43
C LEU A 35 19.22 -9.88 -2.94
N GLY A 36 20.20 -9.55 -3.80
CA GLY A 36 20.03 -9.57 -5.25
C GLY A 36 18.94 -8.62 -5.75
N LEU A 37 18.77 -7.48 -5.08
CA LEU A 37 17.74 -6.51 -5.41
C LEU A 37 18.16 -5.64 -6.60
N ASP A 38 17.17 -5.15 -7.35
CA ASP A 38 17.41 -4.23 -8.45
C ASP A 38 18.12 -2.95 -7.99
N ALA A 39 18.93 -2.37 -8.88
CA ALA A 39 19.70 -1.16 -8.57
C ALA A 39 18.82 0.04 -8.18
N SER A 40 17.58 0.10 -8.68
CA SER A 40 16.61 1.16 -8.37
C SER A 40 15.85 0.94 -7.05
N PHE A 41 16.02 -0.21 -6.39
CA PHE A 41 15.26 -0.53 -5.19
C PHE A 41 15.69 0.32 -3.98
N ASP A 42 14.72 0.98 -3.35
CA ASP A 42 14.95 1.86 -2.20
C ASP A 42 14.99 1.10 -0.86
N VAL A 43 16.13 0.47 -0.57
CA VAL A 43 16.38 -0.18 0.74
C VAL A 43 16.28 0.82 1.89
N ARG A 44 16.69 2.07 1.67
CA ARG A 44 16.67 3.10 2.73
C ARG A 44 15.24 3.45 3.11
N GLY A 45 14.35 3.62 2.14
CA GLY A 45 12.91 3.79 2.36
C GLY A 45 12.28 2.61 3.11
N LEU A 46 12.69 1.38 2.77
CA LEU A 46 12.25 0.17 3.47
C LEU A 46 12.64 0.20 4.95
N VAL A 47 13.91 0.50 5.26
CA VAL A 47 14.42 0.60 6.64
C VAL A 47 13.74 1.76 7.39
N LEU A 48 13.54 2.90 6.73
CA LEU A 48 12.88 4.09 7.29
C LEU A 48 11.43 3.82 7.72
N LYS A 49 10.71 2.96 7.00
CA LYS A 49 9.32 2.58 7.33
C LYS A 49 9.22 1.71 8.59
N ARG A 50 10.34 1.17 9.11
CA ARG A 50 10.37 0.17 10.18
C ARG A 50 11.41 0.52 11.26
N ARG A 51 11.35 1.76 11.77
CA ARG A 51 12.29 2.28 12.79
C ARG A 51 12.21 1.58 14.14
N GLU A 52 11.15 0.81 14.37
CA GLU A 52 11.01 -0.09 15.51
C GLU A 52 11.97 -1.28 15.44
N LEU A 53 12.40 -1.68 14.23
CA LEU A 53 13.39 -2.73 14.00
C LEU A 53 14.80 -2.17 13.80
N PHE A 54 14.93 -0.95 13.26
CA PHE A 54 16.22 -0.42 12.81
C PHE A 54 16.55 0.96 13.35
N ARG A 55 17.85 1.17 13.64
CA ARG A 55 18.45 2.49 13.89
C ARG A 55 19.23 2.93 12.68
N LEU A 56 18.97 4.16 12.25
CA LEU A 56 19.72 4.81 11.19
C LEU A 56 21.05 5.34 11.72
N GLY A 57 22.05 5.36 10.84
CA GLY A 57 23.38 5.85 11.14
C GLY A 57 24.20 4.91 12.02
N ALA A 58 25.41 5.36 12.32
CA ALA A 58 26.34 4.75 13.24
C ALA A 58 26.36 5.54 14.57
N PRO A 59 26.75 4.89 15.68
CA PRO A 59 27.22 5.59 16.87
C PRO A 59 28.35 6.59 16.54
N PRO A 60 28.49 7.69 17.31
CA PRO A 60 29.53 8.69 17.07
C PRO A 60 30.93 8.08 17.03
N GLY A 61 31.73 8.45 16.04
CA GLY A 61 33.12 7.98 15.85
C GLY A 61 33.24 6.56 15.27
N GLU A 62 32.17 5.78 15.24
CA GLU A 62 32.26 4.38 14.83
C GLU A 62 32.31 4.19 13.31
N LEU A 63 31.66 5.09 12.56
CA LEU A 63 31.74 5.06 11.09
C LEU A 63 33.18 5.36 10.66
N GLU A 64 33.82 6.36 11.27
CA GLU A 64 35.18 6.80 10.97
C GLU A 64 36.19 5.68 11.26
N GLU A 65 35.99 4.93 12.35
CA GLU A 65 36.82 3.78 12.68
C GLU A 65 36.59 2.58 11.78
N TRP A 66 35.34 2.35 11.38
CA TRP A 66 35.03 1.31 10.42
C TRP A 66 35.65 1.64 9.06
N GLN A 67 35.55 2.88 8.59
CA GLN A 67 36.26 3.38 7.41
C GLN A 67 37.77 3.18 7.54
N ALA A 68 38.37 3.57 8.68
CA ALA A 68 39.80 3.36 8.92
C ALA A 68 40.20 1.87 8.89
N SER A 69 39.32 0.98 9.35
CA SER A 69 39.52 -0.48 9.28
C SER A 69 39.42 -0.99 7.83
N MET A 70 38.45 -0.49 7.07
CA MET A 70 38.26 -0.81 5.65
C MET A 70 39.44 -0.35 4.79
N ARG A 71 40.01 0.84 5.06
CA ARG A 71 41.24 1.32 4.39
C ARG A 71 42.44 0.39 4.60
N LYS A 72 42.50 -0.31 5.74
CA LYS A 72 43.52 -1.32 6.04
C LYS A 72 43.21 -2.70 5.44
N GLY A 73 42.14 -2.82 4.65
CA GLY A 73 41.71 -4.08 4.04
C GLY A 73 40.94 -5.02 4.99
N SER A 74 40.61 -4.57 6.20
CA SER A 74 39.92 -5.38 7.20
C SER A 74 38.41 -5.09 7.20
N ARG A 75 37.59 -6.14 7.45
CA ARG A 75 36.12 -6.03 7.59
C ARG A 75 35.42 -5.32 6.43
N LEU A 76 35.93 -5.53 5.21
CA LEU A 76 35.31 -5.02 3.98
C LEU A 76 33.98 -5.77 3.70
N PRO A 77 32.85 -5.07 3.51
CA PRO A 77 31.64 -5.64 2.95
C PRO A 77 31.90 -6.29 1.58
N ALA A 78 31.13 -7.34 1.26
CA ALA A 78 31.28 -8.08 -0.01
C ALA A 78 31.22 -7.16 -1.24
N TRP A 79 30.22 -6.26 -1.32
CA TRP A 79 30.10 -5.29 -2.41
C TRP A 79 31.29 -4.33 -2.55
N ILE A 80 31.97 -3.96 -1.45
CA ILE A 80 33.20 -3.14 -1.52
C ILE A 80 34.40 -3.97 -1.98
N LYS A 81 34.45 -5.26 -1.61
CA LYS A 81 35.50 -6.18 -2.06
C LYS A 81 35.48 -6.44 -3.56
N GLN A 82 34.32 -6.29 -4.20
CA GLN A 82 34.14 -6.47 -5.64
C GLN A 82 34.66 -5.28 -6.47
N ILE A 83 35.06 -4.19 -5.83
CA ILE A 83 35.67 -3.04 -6.52
C ILE A 83 37.15 -3.34 -6.75
N ASP A 84 37.51 -3.63 -7.99
CA ASP A 84 38.88 -4.01 -8.40
C ASP A 84 39.87 -2.85 -8.31
N ASP A 85 39.45 -1.63 -8.64
CA ASP A 85 40.31 -0.45 -8.56
C ASP A 85 40.43 0.05 -7.12
N ASP A 86 41.65 -0.04 -6.57
CA ASP A 86 41.98 0.40 -5.21
C ASP A 86 41.66 1.89 -4.99
N SER A 87 41.88 2.75 -5.99
CA SER A 87 41.61 4.19 -5.88
C SER A 87 40.11 4.45 -5.76
N ASN A 88 39.31 3.86 -6.66
CA ASN A 88 37.86 3.92 -6.59
C ASN A 88 37.32 3.32 -5.28
N ARG A 89 37.86 2.18 -4.83
CA ARG A 89 37.46 1.54 -3.56
C ARG A 89 37.68 2.47 -2.37
N LEU A 90 38.84 3.13 -2.29
CA LEU A 90 39.13 4.11 -1.23
C LEU A 90 38.18 5.31 -1.29
N SER A 91 37.91 5.82 -2.49
CA SER A 91 36.95 6.92 -2.68
C SER A 91 35.54 6.54 -2.21
N VAL A 92 35.08 5.32 -2.50
CA VAL A 92 33.79 4.80 -2.02
C VAL A 92 33.78 4.69 -0.49
N ILE A 93 34.84 4.15 0.11
CA ILE A 93 34.96 4.04 1.58
C ILE A 93 34.88 5.43 2.22
N ASP A 94 35.62 6.41 1.69
CA ASP A 94 35.68 7.77 2.22
C ASP A 94 34.38 8.55 2.00
N GLY A 95 33.63 8.21 0.94
CA GLY A 95 32.33 8.78 0.63
C GLY A 95 31.19 8.26 1.51
N LEU A 96 31.37 7.16 2.24
CA LEU A 96 30.33 6.63 3.13
C LEU A 96 29.99 7.64 4.23
N SER A 97 28.69 7.89 4.41
CA SER A 97 28.17 8.81 5.40
C SER A 97 27.24 8.13 6.40
N GLN A 98 26.88 8.87 7.45
CA GLN A 98 25.87 8.44 8.44
C GLN A 98 24.50 8.10 7.82
N LYS A 99 24.21 8.57 6.61
CA LYS A 99 22.94 8.28 5.92
C LYS A 99 22.95 6.96 5.17
N ASP A 100 24.13 6.40 4.91
CA ASP A 100 24.32 5.22 4.08
C ASP A 100 24.35 3.93 4.90
N VAL A 101 24.45 4.07 6.22
CA VAL A 101 24.55 2.99 7.18
C VAL A 101 23.37 2.96 8.13
N PHE A 102 23.08 1.76 8.63
CA PHE A 102 22.07 1.52 9.65
C PHE A 102 22.42 0.24 10.42
N ARG A 103 21.65 -0.06 11.47
CA ARG A 103 21.86 -1.21 12.35
C ARG A 103 20.56 -1.70 12.97
N SER A 104 20.57 -2.92 13.51
CA SER A 104 19.46 -3.44 14.31
C SER A 104 19.22 -2.56 15.55
N GLN A 105 17.96 -2.41 15.95
CA GLN A 105 17.54 -1.64 17.14
C GLN A 105 18.23 -2.12 18.43
N PHE A 106 18.61 -3.40 18.50
CA PHE A 106 19.24 -4.04 19.65
C PHE A 106 20.76 -3.98 19.62
N ARG A 107 21.35 -3.57 18.49
CA ARG A 107 22.80 -3.37 18.33
C ARG A 107 23.14 -1.88 18.42
N ALA A 108 22.67 -1.25 19.51
CA ALA A 108 22.72 0.20 19.65
C ALA A 108 24.12 0.76 19.92
N ASN A 109 24.96 -0.06 20.56
CA ASN A 109 26.26 0.33 21.08
C ASN A 109 27.39 -0.01 20.11
N ARG A 110 28.51 0.67 20.30
CA ARG A 110 29.74 0.44 19.57
C ARG A 110 30.24 -0.99 19.76
N GLY A 111 30.59 -1.66 18.67
CA GLY A 111 31.08 -3.04 18.66
C GLY A 111 30.10 -4.07 19.20
N SER A 112 28.79 -3.81 19.11
CA SER A 112 27.77 -4.76 19.58
C SER A 112 27.92 -6.13 18.91
N PRO A 113 27.92 -7.23 19.67
CA PRO A 113 28.02 -8.57 19.10
C PRO A 113 26.78 -8.89 18.24
N LYS A 114 26.82 -10.05 17.57
CA LYS A 114 25.65 -10.62 16.91
C LYS A 114 24.50 -10.72 17.91
N SER A 115 23.28 -10.46 17.45
CA SER A 115 22.09 -10.56 18.27
C SER A 115 21.84 -12.00 18.68
N GLU A 116 21.36 -12.19 19.90
CA GLU A 116 20.91 -13.49 20.39
C GLU A 116 19.71 -14.00 19.57
N VAL A 117 19.54 -15.32 19.55
CA VAL A 117 18.41 -15.95 18.85
C VAL A 117 17.07 -15.39 19.32
N ALA A 118 16.92 -15.09 20.62
CA ALA A 118 15.70 -14.50 21.17
C ALA A 118 15.37 -13.13 20.55
N VAL A 119 16.37 -12.29 20.27
CA VAL A 119 16.17 -11.01 19.60
C VAL A 119 15.73 -11.24 18.16
N LEU A 120 16.40 -12.15 17.45
CA LEU A 120 16.04 -12.50 16.07
C LEU A 120 14.59 -13.00 15.99
N SER A 121 14.19 -13.93 16.86
CA SER A 121 12.80 -14.42 16.97
C SER A 121 11.82 -13.31 17.29
N TRP A 122 12.14 -12.41 18.23
CA TRP A 122 11.29 -11.27 18.56
C TRP A 122 10.96 -10.41 17.33
N GLY A 123 11.96 -10.12 16.49
CA GLY A 123 11.74 -9.29 15.31
C GLY A 123 10.92 -10.00 14.23
N LEU A 124 11.13 -11.31 14.04
CA LEU A 124 10.32 -12.11 13.12
C LEU A 124 8.86 -12.23 13.60
N ASP A 125 8.64 -12.47 14.89
CA ASP A 125 7.31 -12.48 15.50
C ASP A 125 6.64 -11.10 15.42
N HIS A 126 7.41 -10.02 15.52
CA HIS A 126 6.90 -8.67 15.33
C HIS A 126 6.41 -8.45 13.90
N ILE A 127 7.21 -8.81 12.90
CA ILE A 127 6.83 -8.72 11.47
C ILE A 127 5.62 -9.61 11.19
N ASP A 128 5.56 -10.82 11.74
CA ASP A 128 4.42 -11.72 11.53
C ASP A 128 3.13 -11.17 12.15
N ARG A 129 3.20 -10.50 13.31
CA ARG A 129 2.05 -9.78 13.87
C ARG A 129 1.57 -8.66 12.94
N ILE A 130 2.48 -7.92 12.31
CA ILE A 130 2.13 -6.91 11.30
C ILE A 130 1.45 -7.58 10.09
N ARG A 131 1.99 -8.70 9.61
CA ARG A 131 1.42 -9.47 8.49
C ARG A 131 -0.02 -9.90 8.81
N LYS A 132 -0.24 -10.50 9.97
CA LYS A 132 -1.57 -10.94 10.45
C LYS A 132 -2.55 -9.78 10.56
N SER A 133 -2.10 -8.64 11.10
CA SER A 133 -2.92 -7.43 11.20
C SER A 133 -3.37 -6.89 9.83
N LYS A 134 -2.47 -6.90 8.83
CA LYS A 134 -2.81 -6.51 7.46
C LYS A 134 -3.82 -7.47 6.81
N ILE A 135 -3.63 -8.78 6.97
CA ILE A 135 -4.57 -9.78 6.43
C ILE A 135 -5.95 -9.60 7.09
N ALA A 136 -6.00 -9.45 8.40
CA ALA A 136 -7.25 -9.25 9.14
C ALA A 136 -7.98 -7.97 8.70
N SER A 137 -7.27 -6.85 8.47
CA SER A 137 -7.91 -5.62 8.01
C SER A 137 -8.46 -5.72 6.58
N GLN A 138 -7.80 -6.49 5.72
CA GLN A 138 -8.32 -6.80 4.38
C GLN A 138 -9.56 -7.69 4.44
N GLU A 139 -9.58 -8.70 5.31
CA GLU A 139 -10.76 -9.54 5.50
C GLU A 139 -11.96 -8.75 6.04
N VAL A 140 -11.73 -7.84 6.99
CA VAL A 140 -12.78 -6.96 7.52
C VAL A 140 -13.34 -6.07 6.41
N SER A 141 -12.47 -5.44 5.62
CA SER A 141 -12.89 -4.61 4.48
C SER A 141 -13.68 -5.41 3.44
N ALA A 142 -13.21 -6.62 3.09
CA ALA A 142 -13.90 -7.51 2.16
C ALA A 142 -15.28 -7.92 2.68
N LYS A 143 -15.40 -8.27 3.97
CA LYS A 143 -16.68 -8.58 4.61
C LYS A 143 -17.63 -7.38 4.61
N SER A 144 -17.13 -6.17 4.88
CA SER A 144 -17.93 -4.95 4.80
C SER A 144 -18.42 -4.66 3.39
N TRP A 145 -17.59 -4.88 2.37
CA TRP A 145 -17.98 -4.77 0.96
C TRP A 145 -19.04 -5.81 0.57
N GLN A 146 -18.87 -7.07 0.99
CA GLN A 146 -19.85 -8.12 0.78
C GLN A 146 -21.20 -7.76 1.43
N MET A 147 -21.18 -7.23 2.65
CA MET A 147 -22.38 -6.79 3.36
C MET A 147 -23.09 -5.64 2.61
N TRP A 148 -22.34 -4.67 2.10
CA TRP A 148 -22.87 -3.58 1.27
C TRP A 148 -23.49 -4.09 -0.04
N LEU A 149 -22.86 -5.07 -0.68
CA LEU A 149 -23.37 -5.68 -1.91
C LEU A 149 -24.70 -6.39 -1.65
N VAL A 150 -24.79 -7.19 -0.57
CA VAL A 150 -26.03 -7.86 -0.16
C VAL A 150 -27.14 -6.84 0.12
N PHE A 151 -26.81 -5.73 0.79
CA PHE A 151 -27.77 -4.65 1.05
C PHE A 151 -28.31 -4.04 -0.26
N PHE A 152 -27.45 -3.68 -1.20
CA PHE A 152 -27.89 -3.10 -2.48
C PHE A 152 -28.69 -4.08 -3.34
N VAL A 153 -28.32 -5.37 -3.37
CA VAL A 153 -29.10 -6.40 -4.08
C VAL A 153 -30.49 -6.54 -3.46
N GLY A 154 -30.60 -6.48 -2.12
CA GLY A 154 -31.89 -6.46 -1.43
C GLY A 154 -32.76 -5.26 -1.82
N VAL A 155 -32.19 -4.05 -1.82
CA VAL A 155 -32.89 -2.83 -2.22
C VAL A 155 -33.33 -2.91 -3.69
N ALA A 156 -32.46 -3.36 -4.59
CA ALA A 156 -32.77 -3.51 -6.01
C ALA A 156 -33.94 -4.47 -6.24
N ASN A 157 -34.01 -5.58 -5.49
CA ASN A 157 -35.10 -6.54 -5.60
C ASN A 157 -36.45 -5.95 -5.14
N ILE A 158 -36.45 -5.15 -4.07
CA ILE A 158 -37.64 -4.41 -3.62
C ILE A 158 -38.10 -3.42 -4.70
N VAL A 159 -37.18 -2.65 -5.27
CA VAL A 159 -37.48 -1.68 -6.36
C VAL A 159 -38.03 -2.39 -7.59
N ALA A 160 -37.44 -3.52 -7.99
CA ALA A 160 -37.93 -4.32 -9.12
C ALA A 160 -39.35 -4.84 -8.89
N THR A 161 -39.65 -5.31 -7.67
CA THR A 161 -40.99 -5.79 -7.30
C THR A 161 -42.03 -4.67 -7.39
N ILE A 162 -41.69 -3.47 -6.90
CA ILE A 162 -42.56 -2.28 -7.00
C ILE A 162 -42.77 -1.88 -8.47
N ALA A 163 -41.70 -1.86 -9.28
CA ALA A 163 -41.80 -1.50 -10.69
C ALA A 163 -42.73 -2.46 -11.46
N VAL A 164 -42.62 -3.77 -11.23
CA VAL A 164 -43.51 -4.77 -11.84
C VAL A 164 -44.96 -4.55 -11.41
N ALA A 165 -45.21 -4.26 -10.13
CA ALA A 165 -46.57 -3.97 -9.64
C ALA A 165 -47.17 -2.72 -10.29
N VAL A 166 -46.38 -1.66 -10.49
CA VAL A 166 -46.81 -0.42 -11.16
C VAL A 166 -47.12 -0.67 -12.64
N VAL A 167 -46.24 -1.37 -13.36
CA VAL A 167 -46.47 -1.73 -14.77
C VAL A 167 -47.75 -2.54 -14.92
N LYS A 168 -47.93 -3.58 -14.10
CA LYS A 168 -49.12 -4.43 -14.12
C LYS A 168 -50.40 -3.68 -13.74
N GLY A 169 -50.31 -2.73 -12.81
CA GLY A 169 -51.44 -1.86 -12.43
C GLY A 169 -51.90 -0.92 -13.55
N ASN A 170 -50.97 -0.47 -14.40
CA ASN A 170 -51.26 0.40 -15.54
C ASN A 170 -51.94 -0.33 -16.71
N GLU A 171 -51.66 -1.62 -16.89
CA GLU A 171 -52.32 -2.45 -17.92
C GLU A 171 -53.77 -2.81 -17.57
N SER A 172 -54.14 -2.82 -16.29
CA SER A 172 -55.50 -3.11 -15.82
C SER A 172 -56.48 -1.92 -15.88
N ARG A 173 -56.15 -0.83 -16.59
CA ARG A 173 -57.13 0.24 -16.87
C ARG A 173 -58.11 -0.24 -17.95
N PRO A 174 -59.42 -0.40 -17.64
CA PRO A 174 -60.38 -0.77 -18.67
C PRO A 174 -60.45 0.34 -19.74
N PRO A 175 -60.64 0.00 -21.02
CA PRO A 175 -60.85 1.00 -22.05
C PRO A 175 -62.07 1.85 -21.68
N MET A 176 -61.89 3.17 -21.64
CA MET A 176 -62.96 4.13 -21.38
C MET A 176 -64.11 3.90 -22.39
N PRO A 177 -65.38 3.91 -21.94
CA PRO A 177 -66.51 3.85 -22.85
C PRO A 177 -66.51 5.07 -23.78
N ALA A 178 -66.66 4.81 -25.08
CA ALA A 178 -66.72 5.85 -26.11
C ALA A 178 -67.82 6.88 -25.78
N ALA A 179 -67.45 8.16 -25.74
CA ALA A 179 -68.38 9.25 -25.50
C ALA A 179 -69.35 9.40 -26.70
N THR A 180 -70.62 9.13 -26.45
CA THR A 180 -71.73 9.34 -27.40
C THR A 180 -71.96 10.84 -27.58
N ALA A 181 -71.81 11.32 -28.81
CA ALA A 181 -72.15 12.68 -29.23
C ALA A 181 -73.67 12.90 -29.21
N ALA A 182 -74.13 13.87 -28.42
CA ALA A 182 -75.52 14.34 -28.43
C ALA A 182 -75.64 15.61 -29.29
N GLN A 183 -76.46 15.51 -30.33
CA GLN A 183 -76.95 16.62 -31.17
C GLN A 183 -77.91 17.52 -30.39
N SER A 184 -77.79 18.84 -30.52
CA SER A 184 -78.88 19.78 -30.25
C SER A 184 -78.90 20.87 -31.32
N GLY A 185 -80.00 20.91 -32.08
CA GLY A 185 -80.27 21.88 -33.15
C GLY A 185 -80.51 23.31 -32.64
N LYS A 186 -80.10 24.30 -33.42
CA LYS A 186 -80.93 25.14 -34.31
C LYS A 186 -81.72 26.25 -33.59
N GLY A 187 -81.29 27.48 -33.84
CA GLY A 187 -81.99 28.74 -33.57
C GLY A 187 -81.44 29.86 -34.45
N GLU A 188 -81.90 29.90 -35.70
CA GLU A 188 -82.03 31.05 -36.61
C GLU A 188 -82.56 32.31 -35.87
N PHE A 189 -82.39 33.60 -36.21
CA PHE A 189 -81.95 34.35 -37.38
C PHE A 189 -82.25 35.84 -37.06
N PHE A 190 -81.35 36.81 -37.34
CA PHE A 190 -81.66 38.11 -38.01
C PHE A 190 -80.46 39.09 -38.05
N SER A 191 -79.93 39.25 -39.26
CA SER A 191 -79.50 40.44 -40.01
C SER A 191 -79.27 41.79 -39.31
N ARG A 192 -78.13 42.48 -39.60
CA ARG A 192 -77.96 43.56 -40.62
C ARG A 192 -76.54 44.19 -40.57
N PRO A 193 -76.11 45.04 -41.55
CA PRO A 193 -74.91 44.80 -42.37
C PRO A 193 -73.83 45.92 -42.17
N PRO A 194 -72.76 45.99 -43.02
CA PRO A 194 -71.48 46.61 -42.67
C PRO A 194 -71.33 48.06 -43.14
N HIS A 195 -70.35 48.76 -42.58
CA HIS A 195 -69.64 49.82 -43.30
C HIS A 195 -68.13 49.70 -43.09
N THR A 196 -67.45 49.56 -44.22
CA THR A 196 -66.07 49.96 -44.52
C THR A 196 -65.79 51.37 -43.98
N THR A 197 -64.59 51.72 -43.51
CA THR A 197 -63.34 51.89 -44.28
C THR A 197 -62.19 52.05 -43.30
#